data_AF-A0A093NEY2-F1
#
_entry.id   AF-A0A093NEY2-F1
#
_cell.length_a   1.000
_cell.length_b   1.000
_cell.length_c   1.000
_cell.angle_alpha   90.00
_cell.angle_beta   90.00
_cell.angle_gamma   90.00
#
_symmetry.space_group_name_H-M   'P 1'
#
loop_
_entity.id
_entity.type
_entity.pdbx_description
1 polymer ?
#
loop_
_entity_poly.entity_id
_entity_poly.type
_entity_poly.pdbx_seq_one_letter_code
_entity_poly.pdbx_strand_id
1 'polypeptide(L)'
;MTVTYTNRVADARLGTFSQLLLQWKGSIYKLLYSEFLIFISLYFTISLVYRLILSESQRLMFEKLALYCNSYAELIPVSFVLGFYVALVVSRWWAQYESIPWPDRIMNLVSCNVDGEDEYGRLLRRTLMRYSNLCSVLILRSVSTAVYKRFPSMEHVVRAGLMTPEEHKKFESLNSPHNKFWIPCVWFSNLAVKARNEGRIRDSVLLQGILNELNTLRSQCGRLYGYDWISIPLVYTQVVTVAVYSFFLACLIGRQFLDPEKAYPGHELDLFVPVFTFLQFFFYAGWLKVAEQLINPFGEDDDDFETNWLIDRNLQVSLMAVDEMHQDLPILEKDLYWNEPDPQPPYTAATAEYKRPSFLGSTFDISMQKEEMEFQPLEQIKENEEANHSTPLLGHLGRLLGVQSPSFSRSSSRMNLL
;
A
#
# COMPACT_ATOMS: atom_id res chain seq x y z
N MET A 1 -3.39 -5.80 -3.94
CA MET A 1 -3.34 -7.26 -3.87
C MET A 1 -4.66 -7.79 -4.34
N THR A 2 -4.62 -8.63 -5.35
CA THR A 2 -5.79 -9.27 -5.96
C THR A 2 -5.96 -10.69 -5.43
N VAL A 3 -4.93 -11.26 -4.80
CA VAL A 3 -5.05 -12.40 -3.90
C VAL A 3 -5.43 -11.90 -2.49
N THR A 4 -6.72 -11.68 -2.28
CA THR A 4 -7.22 -11.20 -0.97
C THR A 4 -7.26 -12.33 0.07
N TYR A 5 -6.43 -12.25 1.10
CA TYR A 5 -6.44 -13.17 2.26
C TYR A 5 -6.76 -12.48 3.59
N THR A 6 -7.24 -11.22 3.57
CA THR A 6 -7.52 -10.38 4.74
C THR A 6 -8.38 -11.07 5.81
N ASN A 7 -9.43 -11.79 5.40
CA ASN A 7 -10.30 -12.51 6.35
C ASN A 7 -9.54 -13.63 7.09
N ARG A 8 -8.65 -14.36 6.41
CA ARG A 8 -7.88 -15.48 7.00
C ARG A 8 -6.92 -15.03 8.11
N VAL A 9 -6.54 -13.74 8.09
CA VAL A 9 -5.62 -13.13 9.05
C VAL A 9 -6.28 -12.07 9.93
N ALA A 10 -7.62 -12.04 9.99
CA ALA A 10 -8.35 -11.08 10.81
C ALA A 10 -8.01 -11.21 12.30
N ASP A 11 -7.81 -12.45 12.77
CA ASP A 11 -7.45 -12.75 14.15
C ASP A 11 -6.05 -13.39 14.24
N ALA A 12 -5.30 -13.00 15.26
CA ALA A 12 -4.04 -13.63 15.63
C ALA A 12 -4.30 -14.93 16.43
N ARG A 13 -4.45 -16.06 15.71
CA ARG A 13 -4.69 -17.40 16.27
C ARG A 13 -3.51 -18.33 15.98
N LEU A 14 -3.51 -19.50 16.60
CA LEU A 14 -2.52 -20.54 16.32
C LEU A 14 -2.56 -20.91 14.84
N GLY A 15 -1.41 -20.82 14.16
CA GLY A 15 -1.29 -21.19 12.75
C GLY A 15 -1.85 -20.17 11.75
N THR A 16 -2.22 -18.95 12.16
CA THR A 16 -2.75 -17.91 11.26
C THR A 16 -1.85 -17.68 10.04
N PHE A 17 -0.52 -17.68 10.20
CA PHE A 17 0.42 -17.59 9.09
C PHE A 17 0.86 -18.96 8.55
N SER A 18 0.88 -19.99 9.38
CA SER A 18 1.23 -21.36 8.93
C SER A 18 0.27 -21.88 7.85
N GLN A 19 -1.02 -21.56 7.94
CA GLN A 19 -2.00 -21.92 6.90
C GLN A 19 -1.73 -21.23 5.55
N LEU A 20 -1.06 -20.07 5.53
CA LEU A 20 -0.77 -19.33 4.29
C LEU A 20 0.30 -20.03 3.46
N LEU A 21 1.18 -20.80 4.10
CA LEU A 21 2.18 -21.64 3.43
C LEU A 21 1.57 -22.79 2.62
N LEU A 22 0.27 -23.08 2.78
CA LEU A 22 -0.44 -24.10 2.01
C LEU A 22 -1.15 -23.53 0.77
N GLN A 23 -1.10 -22.22 0.56
CA GLN A 23 -1.75 -21.57 -0.57
C GLN A 23 -0.83 -21.56 -1.81
N TRP A 24 -1.39 -21.83 -2.99
CA TRP A 24 -0.64 -21.86 -4.27
C TRP A 24 -0.74 -20.55 -5.07
N LYS A 25 -1.94 -19.97 -5.19
CA LYS A 25 -2.16 -18.73 -5.96
C LYS A 25 -1.42 -17.55 -5.31
N GLY A 26 -0.62 -16.84 -6.09
CA GLY A 26 0.24 -15.74 -5.60
C GLY A 26 1.32 -16.17 -4.61
N SER A 27 1.66 -17.46 -4.56
CA SER A 27 2.58 -17.98 -3.55
C SER A 27 4.04 -17.91 -3.97
N ILE A 28 4.92 -17.94 -2.97
CA ILE A 28 6.37 -18.07 -3.14
C ILE A 28 6.76 -19.31 -3.96
N TYR A 29 6.01 -20.41 -3.84
CA TYR A 29 6.29 -21.66 -4.55
C TYR A 29 6.04 -21.52 -6.05
N LYS A 30 4.96 -20.83 -6.43
CA LYS A 30 4.63 -20.57 -7.84
C LYS A 30 5.71 -19.69 -8.50
N LEU A 31 6.19 -18.67 -7.77
CA LEU A 31 7.17 -17.71 -8.28
C LEU A 31 8.60 -18.27 -8.37
N LEU A 32 8.97 -19.20 -7.48
CA LEU A 32 10.33 -19.77 -7.42
C LEU A 32 10.48 -21.13 -8.13
N TYR A 33 9.40 -21.71 -8.63
CA TYR A 33 9.40 -23.10 -9.12
C TYR A 33 10.52 -23.37 -10.13
N SER A 34 10.67 -22.50 -11.13
CA SER A 34 11.66 -22.66 -12.20
C SER A 34 13.09 -22.47 -11.69
N GLU A 35 13.35 -21.39 -10.96
CA GLU A 35 14.67 -21.07 -10.43
C GLU A 35 15.13 -22.10 -9.39
N PHE A 36 14.21 -22.62 -8.58
CA PHE A 36 14.51 -23.66 -7.61
C PHE A 36 14.88 -24.98 -8.29
N LEU A 37 14.17 -25.37 -9.36
CA LEU A 37 14.54 -26.54 -10.16
C LEU A 37 15.91 -26.40 -10.82
N ILE A 38 16.25 -25.20 -11.33
CA ILE A 38 17.58 -24.92 -11.89
C ILE A 38 18.65 -25.04 -10.80
N PHE A 39 18.42 -24.43 -9.64
CA PHE A 39 19.35 -24.49 -8.51
C PHE A 39 19.58 -25.94 -8.04
N ILE A 40 18.51 -26.72 -7.87
CA ILE A 40 18.55 -28.15 -7.55
C ILE A 40 19.37 -28.91 -8.59
N SER A 41 19.08 -28.71 -9.87
CA SER A 41 19.73 -29.42 -10.96
C SER A 41 21.23 -29.14 -10.99
N LEU A 42 21.63 -27.87 -10.86
CA LEU A 42 23.04 -27.47 -10.80
C LEU A 42 23.73 -28.04 -9.56
N TYR A 43 23.11 -27.94 -8.39
CA TYR A 43 23.68 -28.44 -7.13
C TYR A 43 23.96 -29.95 -7.21
N PHE A 44 22.98 -30.75 -7.61
CA PHE A 44 23.15 -32.20 -7.71
C PHE A 44 24.08 -32.60 -8.86
N THR A 45 24.12 -31.84 -9.96
CA THR A 45 25.10 -32.09 -11.03
C THR A 45 26.53 -31.92 -10.50
N ILE A 46 26.81 -30.83 -9.78
CA ILE A 46 28.12 -30.59 -9.15
C ILE A 46 28.44 -31.70 -8.14
N SER A 47 27.47 -32.11 -7.32
CA SER A 47 27.64 -33.19 -6.34
C SER A 47 27.99 -34.53 -7.01
N LEU A 48 27.28 -34.89 -8.09
CA LEU A 48 27.55 -36.12 -8.84
C LEU A 48 28.92 -36.08 -9.53
N VAL A 49 29.32 -34.92 -10.08
CA VAL A 49 30.66 -34.74 -10.65
C VAL A 49 31.73 -34.95 -9.58
N TYR A 50 31.58 -34.34 -8.40
CA TYR A 50 32.52 -34.50 -7.28
C TYR A 50 32.64 -35.97 -6.83
N ARG A 51 31.52 -36.69 -6.73
CA ARG A 51 31.47 -38.06 -6.20
C ARG A 51 31.90 -39.13 -7.20
N LEU A 52 31.52 -38.99 -8.47
CA LEU A 52 31.63 -40.07 -9.47
C LEU A 52 32.68 -39.83 -10.55
N ILE A 53 33.06 -38.58 -10.80
CA ILE A 53 33.88 -38.22 -11.97
C ILE A 53 35.27 -37.72 -11.55
N LEU A 54 35.35 -36.88 -10.51
CA LEU A 54 36.62 -36.29 -10.10
C LEU A 54 37.59 -37.34 -9.53
N SER A 55 38.84 -37.31 -10.00
CA SER A 55 39.94 -38.08 -9.42
C SER A 55 40.29 -37.58 -8.01
N GLU A 56 41.02 -38.37 -7.22
CA GLU A 56 41.38 -38.00 -5.84
C GLU A 56 42.12 -36.65 -5.74
N SER A 57 43.03 -36.36 -6.66
CA SER A 57 43.75 -35.08 -6.69
C SER A 57 42.83 -33.90 -7.05
N GLN A 58 41.85 -34.12 -7.93
CA GLN A 58 40.85 -33.11 -8.30
C GLN A 58 39.81 -32.88 -7.19
N ARG A 59 39.41 -33.93 -6.46
CA ARG A 59 38.53 -33.84 -5.29
C ARG A 59 39.16 -32.96 -4.21
N LEU A 60 40.46 -33.12 -3.94
CA LEU A 60 41.17 -32.25 -3.00
C LEU A 60 41.20 -30.77 -3.45
N MET A 61 41.31 -30.49 -4.75
CA MET A 61 41.21 -29.13 -5.27
C MET A 61 39.79 -28.56 -5.15
N PHE A 62 38.78 -29.39 -5.42
CA PHE A 62 37.39 -29.02 -5.28
C PHE A 62 37.01 -28.71 -3.83
N GLU A 63 37.47 -29.53 -2.87
CA GLU A 63 37.27 -29.32 -1.44
C GLU A 63 37.84 -27.96 -1.00
N LYS A 64 39.04 -27.61 -1.44
CA LYS A 64 39.63 -26.27 -1.18
C LYS A 64 38.79 -25.14 -1.78
N LEU A 65 38.27 -25.33 -3.01
CA LEU A 65 37.40 -24.35 -3.66
C LEU A 65 36.06 -24.19 -2.93
N ALA A 66 35.46 -25.29 -2.46
CA ALA A 66 34.23 -25.27 -1.70
C ALA A 66 34.41 -24.51 -0.37
N LEU A 67 35.49 -24.79 0.37
CA LEU A 67 35.81 -24.04 1.59
C LEU A 67 36.01 -22.53 1.32
N TYR A 68 36.67 -22.20 0.20
CA TYR A 68 36.81 -20.81 -0.24
C TYR A 68 35.46 -20.15 -0.52
N CYS A 69 34.62 -20.76 -1.36
CA CYS A 69 33.30 -20.24 -1.67
C CYS A 69 32.39 -20.12 -0.44
N ASN A 70 32.46 -21.08 0.50
CA ASN A 70 31.64 -21.06 1.70
C ASN A 70 31.97 -19.85 2.60
N SER A 71 33.25 -19.51 2.74
CA SER A 71 33.65 -18.32 3.50
C SER A 71 33.05 -17.03 2.92
N TYR A 72 33.07 -16.85 1.59
CA TYR A 72 32.46 -15.67 0.97
C TYR A 72 30.93 -15.65 1.09
N ALA A 73 30.26 -16.80 1.09
CA ALA A 73 28.81 -16.86 1.28
C ALA A 73 28.38 -16.26 2.64
N GLU A 74 29.21 -16.38 3.67
CA GLU A 74 28.95 -15.83 5.01
C GLU A 74 29.24 -14.32 5.10
N LEU A 75 30.10 -13.79 4.22
CA LEU A 75 30.51 -12.38 4.23
C LEU A 75 29.55 -11.45 3.47
N ILE A 76 28.73 -11.95 2.53
CA ILE A 76 27.89 -11.09 1.68
C ILE A 76 26.66 -10.60 2.48
N PRO A 77 26.50 -9.28 2.74
CA PRO A 77 25.37 -8.75 3.51
C PRO A 77 24.10 -8.61 2.65
N VAL A 78 23.63 -9.71 2.04
CA VAL A 78 22.47 -9.73 1.12
C VAL A 78 21.23 -9.15 1.79
N SER A 79 21.00 -9.48 3.07
CA SER A 79 19.81 -9.03 3.81
C SER A 79 19.66 -7.51 3.86
N PHE A 80 20.77 -6.76 3.96
CA PHE A 80 20.74 -5.31 4.07
C PHE A 80 20.30 -4.67 2.75
N VAL A 81 21.00 -4.97 1.66
CA VAL A 81 20.71 -4.40 0.34
C VAL A 81 19.32 -4.79 -0.16
N LEU A 82 18.91 -6.04 0.11
CA LEU A 82 17.61 -6.56 -0.28
C LEU A 82 16.49 -5.92 0.56
N GLY A 83 16.70 -5.71 1.86
CA GLY A 83 15.73 -5.04 2.72
C GLY A 83 15.40 -3.61 2.28
N PHE A 84 16.42 -2.78 1.99
CA PHE A 84 16.19 -1.41 1.51
C PHE A 84 15.52 -1.38 0.13
N TYR A 85 15.95 -2.27 -0.77
CA TYR A 85 15.39 -2.34 -2.12
C TYR A 85 13.92 -2.77 -2.10
N VAL A 86 13.58 -3.84 -1.37
CA VAL A 86 12.20 -4.32 -1.26
C VAL A 86 11.30 -3.28 -0.58
N ALA A 87 11.78 -2.60 0.46
CA ALA A 87 11.02 -1.52 1.11
C ALA A 87 10.70 -0.37 0.13
N LEU A 88 11.66 0.02 -0.72
CA LEU A 88 11.43 1.01 -1.78
C LEU A 88 10.39 0.53 -2.79
N VAL A 89 10.45 -0.72 -3.22
CA VAL A 89 9.49 -1.31 -4.16
C VAL A 89 8.08 -1.33 -3.55
N VAL A 90 7.93 -1.82 -2.31
CA VAL A 90 6.63 -1.86 -1.61
C VAL A 90 6.05 -0.46 -1.41
N SER A 91 6.89 0.53 -1.09
CA SER A 91 6.45 1.92 -0.98
C SER A 91 5.90 2.47 -2.31
N ARG A 92 6.61 2.24 -3.42
CA ARG A 92 6.15 2.63 -4.76
C ARG A 92 4.90 1.87 -5.19
N TRP A 93 4.83 0.58 -4.88
CA TRP A 93 3.67 -0.27 -5.14
C TRP A 93 2.40 0.30 -4.51
N TRP A 94 2.45 0.64 -3.23
CA TRP A 94 1.30 1.22 -2.53
C TRP A 94 0.93 2.60 -3.05
N ALA A 95 1.92 3.45 -3.31
CA ALA A 95 1.68 4.77 -3.87
C ALA A 95 1.06 4.72 -5.29
N GLN A 96 1.41 3.70 -6.09
CA GLN A 96 0.77 3.46 -7.39
C GLN A 96 -0.69 3.03 -7.23
N TYR A 97 -1.00 2.16 -6.27
CA TYR A 97 -2.39 1.79 -5.95
C TYR A 97 -3.23 3.01 -5.57
N GLU A 98 -2.73 3.85 -4.66
CA GLU A 98 -3.40 5.08 -4.23
C GLU A 98 -3.51 6.13 -5.36
N SER A 99 -2.71 5.99 -6.42
CA SER A 99 -2.76 6.85 -7.61
C SER A 99 -3.76 6.38 -8.67
N ILE A 100 -4.43 5.23 -8.48
CA ILE A 100 -5.49 4.80 -9.38
C ILE A 100 -6.68 5.77 -9.24
N PRO A 101 -7.16 6.39 -10.34
CA PRO A 101 -8.24 7.37 -10.26
C PRO A 101 -9.59 6.70 -10.01
N TRP A 102 -10.28 7.14 -8.95
CA TRP A 102 -11.67 6.76 -8.63
C TRP A 102 -12.64 7.89 -9.00
N PRO A 103 -13.78 7.60 -9.65
CA PRO A 103 -14.73 8.63 -10.08
C PRO A 103 -15.56 9.20 -8.91
N ASP A 104 -15.64 8.50 -7.79
CA ASP A 104 -16.63 8.67 -6.71
C ASP A 104 -16.72 10.12 -6.18
N ARG A 105 -15.59 10.82 -6.07
CA ARG A 105 -15.58 12.23 -5.61
C ARG A 105 -16.22 13.17 -6.62
N ILE A 106 -15.84 13.07 -7.90
CA ILE A 106 -16.40 13.87 -8.99
C ILE A 106 -17.87 13.49 -9.21
N MET A 107 -18.17 12.20 -9.17
CA MET A 107 -19.50 11.61 -9.32
C MET A 107 -20.51 12.24 -8.37
N ASN A 108 -20.18 12.34 -7.08
CA ASN A 108 -21.05 12.97 -6.09
C ASN A 108 -21.35 14.44 -6.45
N LEU A 109 -20.33 15.21 -6.83
CA LEU A 109 -20.52 16.62 -7.18
C LEU A 109 -21.30 16.82 -8.48
N VAL A 110 -21.03 15.99 -9.50
CA VAL A 110 -21.75 16.05 -10.77
C VAL A 110 -23.20 15.62 -10.60
N SER A 111 -23.46 14.58 -9.80
CA SER A 111 -24.82 14.11 -9.53
C SER A 111 -25.66 15.21 -8.87
N CYS A 112 -25.17 15.88 -7.82
CA CYS A 112 -26.02 16.83 -7.10
C CYS A 112 -26.03 18.26 -7.65
N ASN A 113 -25.00 18.70 -8.39
CA ASN A 113 -24.84 20.12 -8.79
C ASN A 113 -25.03 20.41 -10.29
N VAL A 114 -25.27 19.39 -11.12
CA VAL A 114 -25.58 19.58 -12.54
C VAL A 114 -27.07 19.33 -12.75
N ASP A 115 -27.83 20.42 -12.76
CA ASP A 115 -29.28 20.45 -12.72
C ASP A 115 -29.94 19.92 -14.01
N GLY A 116 -31.13 19.31 -13.85
CA GLY A 116 -32.07 19.02 -14.93
C GLY A 116 -32.47 17.55 -15.05
N GLU A 117 -33.78 17.31 -15.00
CA GLU A 117 -34.40 15.99 -15.17
C GLU A 117 -34.78 15.69 -16.62
N ASP A 118 -34.59 16.67 -17.52
CA ASP A 118 -34.79 16.51 -18.94
C ASP A 118 -33.64 15.71 -19.59
N GLU A 119 -33.88 15.25 -20.82
CA GLU A 119 -32.92 14.44 -21.58
C GLU A 119 -31.55 15.10 -21.70
N TYR A 120 -31.50 16.44 -21.85
CA TYR A 120 -30.24 17.17 -21.93
C TYR A 120 -29.47 17.18 -20.60
N GLY A 121 -30.16 17.39 -19.46
CA GLY A 121 -29.52 17.32 -18.14
C GLY A 121 -28.90 15.95 -17.87
N ARG A 122 -29.65 14.88 -18.21
CA ARG A 122 -29.16 13.50 -18.18
C ARG A 122 -27.93 13.30 -19.07
N LEU A 123 -28.00 13.72 -20.34
CA LEU A 123 -26.90 13.61 -21.29
C LEU A 123 -25.64 14.33 -20.80
N LEU A 124 -25.81 15.52 -20.22
CA LEU A 124 -24.73 16.35 -19.72
C LEU A 124 -23.98 15.69 -18.56
N ARG A 125 -24.72 15.20 -17.55
CA ARG A 125 -24.16 14.47 -16.40
C ARG A 125 -23.42 13.20 -16.82
N ARG A 126 -24.04 12.37 -17.66
CA ARG A 126 -23.42 11.14 -18.19
C ARG A 126 -22.16 11.44 -19.00
N THR A 127 -22.16 12.50 -19.80
CA THR A 127 -20.99 12.88 -20.63
C THR A 127 -19.83 13.40 -19.77
N LEU A 128 -20.09 14.21 -18.73
CA LEU A 128 -19.07 14.64 -17.78
C LEU A 128 -18.39 13.43 -17.13
N MET A 129 -19.15 12.49 -16.58
CA MET A 129 -18.56 11.29 -15.98
C MET A 129 -17.80 10.42 -16.98
N ARG A 130 -18.33 10.29 -18.19
CA ARG A 130 -17.64 9.52 -19.23
C ARG A 130 -16.32 10.16 -19.65
N TYR A 131 -16.18 11.48 -19.62
CA TYR A 131 -14.88 12.15 -19.83
C TYR A 131 -13.87 11.86 -18.71
N SER A 132 -14.31 11.85 -17.44
CA SER A 132 -13.45 11.43 -16.32
C SER A 132 -12.99 9.98 -16.51
N ASN A 133 -13.92 9.07 -16.79
CA ASN A 133 -13.64 7.65 -17.02
C ASN A 133 -12.72 7.45 -18.22
N LEU A 134 -12.93 8.19 -19.31
CA LEU A 134 -12.09 8.13 -20.50
C LEU A 134 -10.67 8.63 -20.21
N CYS A 135 -10.50 9.71 -19.42
CA CYS A 135 -9.19 10.18 -18.96
C CYS A 135 -8.45 9.05 -18.20
N SER A 136 -9.16 8.32 -17.33
CA SER A 136 -8.65 7.16 -16.58
C SER A 136 -8.31 5.96 -17.46
N VAL A 137 -9.18 5.58 -18.40
CA VAL A 137 -8.95 4.44 -19.31
C VAL A 137 -7.75 4.69 -20.20
N LEU A 138 -7.60 5.91 -20.73
CA LEU A 138 -6.48 6.27 -21.60
C LEU A 138 -5.13 6.17 -20.88
N ILE A 139 -5.04 6.55 -19.61
CA ILE A 139 -3.80 6.36 -18.84
C ILE A 139 -3.60 4.89 -18.46
N LEU A 140 -4.65 4.18 -18.02
CA LEU A 140 -4.55 2.77 -17.62
C LEU A 140 -4.11 1.88 -18.78
N ARG A 141 -4.63 2.08 -19.99
CA ARG A 141 -4.15 1.35 -21.18
C ARG A 141 -2.71 1.71 -21.58
N SER A 142 -2.14 2.79 -21.04
CA SER A 142 -0.76 3.17 -21.32
C SER A 142 0.22 2.51 -20.36
N VAL A 143 -0.18 2.30 -19.11
CA VAL A 143 0.69 1.77 -18.03
C VAL A 143 0.43 0.30 -17.70
N SER A 144 -0.75 -0.24 -18.03
CA SER A 144 -1.13 -1.64 -17.74
C SER A 144 -1.21 -2.48 -19.00
N THR A 145 -0.49 -3.60 -18.99
CA THR A 145 -0.53 -4.59 -20.08
C THR A 145 -1.88 -5.27 -20.14
N ALA A 146 -2.48 -5.60 -18.99
CA ALA A 146 -3.82 -6.20 -18.91
C ALA A 146 -4.90 -5.30 -19.54
N VAL A 147 -4.82 -3.98 -19.35
CA VAL A 147 -5.75 -3.02 -19.96
C VAL A 147 -5.40 -2.77 -21.44
N TYR A 148 -4.12 -2.69 -21.79
CA TYR A 148 -3.70 -2.52 -23.18
C TYR A 148 -4.17 -3.67 -24.07
N LYS A 149 -4.06 -4.93 -23.60
CA LYS A 149 -4.56 -6.10 -24.32
C LYS A 149 -6.08 -6.07 -24.52
N ARG A 150 -6.83 -5.47 -23.59
CA ARG A 150 -8.27 -5.23 -23.74
C ARG A 150 -8.59 -4.11 -24.72
N PHE A 151 -7.76 -3.05 -24.76
CA PHE A 151 -7.93 -1.90 -25.64
C PHE A 151 -6.68 -1.59 -26.49
N PRO A 152 -6.30 -2.44 -27.47
CA PRO A 152 -5.03 -2.28 -28.19
C PRO A 152 -4.99 -1.04 -29.09
N SER A 153 -6.13 -0.66 -29.67
CA SER A 153 -6.27 0.54 -30.50
C SER A 153 -7.33 1.49 -29.96
N MET A 154 -7.31 2.75 -30.40
CA MET A 154 -8.34 3.72 -30.02
C MET A 154 -9.73 3.31 -30.50
N GLU A 155 -9.80 2.57 -31.60
CA GLU A 155 -11.06 1.99 -32.09
C GLU A 155 -11.69 1.01 -31.07
N HIS A 156 -10.88 0.24 -30.34
CA HIS A 156 -11.42 -0.63 -29.27
C HIS A 156 -12.04 0.18 -28.14
N VAL A 157 -11.46 1.32 -27.79
CA VAL A 157 -12.02 2.25 -26.80
C VAL A 157 -13.37 2.81 -27.28
N VAL A 158 -13.48 3.12 -28.58
CA VAL A 158 -14.73 3.58 -29.19
C VAL A 158 -15.79 2.49 -29.20
N ARG A 159 -15.45 1.30 -29.72
CA ARG A 159 -16.38 0.15 -29.81
C ARG A 159 -16.84 -0.34 -28.45
N ALA A 160 -16.04 -0.17 -27.40
CA ALA A 160 -16.41 -0.48 -26.03
C ALA A 160 -17.37 0.55 -25.38
N GLY A 161 -17.74 1.63 -26.09
CA GLY A 161 -18.64 2.66 -25.57
C GLY A 161 -17.99 3.64 -24.60
N LEU A 162 -16.66 3.63 -24.48
CA LEU A 162 -15.92 4.53 -23.58
C LEU A 162 -15.67 5.89 -24.26
N MET A 163 -15.59 5.92 -25.59
CA MET A 163 -15.45 7.12 -26.43
C MET A 163 -16.48 7.08 -27.58
N THR A 164 -17.10 8.19 -27.94
CA THR A 164 -17.99 8.22 -29.12
C THR A 164 -17.19 8.38 -30.43
N PRO A 165 -17.74 8.01 -31.60
CA PRO A 165 -17.05 8.22 -32.87
C PRO A 165 -16.72 9.69 -33.16
N GLU A 166 -17.60 10.62 -32.79
CA GLU A 166 -17.35 12.06 -32.97
C GLU A 166 -16.26 12.59 -32.03
N GLU A 167 -16.21 12.11 -30.79
CA GLU A 167 -15.08 12.37 -29.90
C GLU A 167 -13.78 11.82 -30.46
N HIS A 168 -13.80 10.63 -31.05
CA HIS A 168 -12.61 10.04 -31.67
C HIS A 168 -12.11 10.90 -32.84
N LYS A 169 -13.00 11.34 -33.72
CA LYS A 169 -12.67 12.28 -34.79
C LYS A 169 -12.08 13.58 -34.22
N LYS A 170 -12.64 14.11 -33.14
CA LYS A 170 -12.09 15.30 -32.47
C LYS A 170 -10.73 15.03 -31.84
N PHE A 171 -10.54 13.87 -31.23
CA PHE A 171 -9.30 13.41 -30.60
C PHE A 171 -8.15 13.31 -31.61
N GLU A 172 -8.44 12.78 -32.80
CA GLU A 172 -7.48 12.69 -33.91
C GLU A 172 -7.16 14.06 -34.52
N SER A 173 -8.16 14.95 -34.63
CA SER A 173 -7.96 16.31 -35.18
C SER A 173 -6.97 17.17 -34.39
N LEU A 174 -6.75 16.85 -33.11
CA LEU A 174 -5.82 17.58 -32.24
C LEU A 174 -4.40 17.05 -32.45
N ASN A 175 -3.58 17.77 -33.23
CA ASN A 175 -2.20 17.39 -33.50
C ASN A 175 -1.33 17.52 -32.24
N SER A 176 -0.84 16.39 -31.73
CA SER A 176 0.15 16.35 -30.65
C SER A 176 0.91 15.02 -30.74
N PRO A 177 2.26 15.06 -30.68
CA PRO A 177 3.08 13.85 -30.67
C PRO A 177 3.09 13.14 -29.31
N HIS A 178 2.56 13.78 -28.27
CA HIS A 178 2.59 13.27 -26.90
C HIS A 178 1.35 12.42 -26.59
N ASN A 179 1.42 11.62 -25.51
CA ASN A 179 0.28 10.85 -25.03
C ASN A 179 -0.90 11.80 -24.69
N LYS A 180 -2.07 11.51 -25.26
CA LYS A 180 -3.25 12.36 -25.24
C LYS A 180 -4.26 12.01 -24.12
N PHE A 181 -3.85 11.26 -23.08
CA PHE A 181 -4.74 10.93 -21.96
C PHE A 181 -5.33 12.16 -21.24
N TRP A 182 -4.70 13.32 -21.36
CA TRP A 182 -5.15 14.59 -20.76
C TRP A 182 -6.30 15.27 -21.52
N ILE A 183 -6.57 14.87 -22.76
CA ILE A 183 -7.58 15.52 -23.62
C ILE A 183 -9.00 15.47 -23.02
N PRO A 184 -9.53 14.32 -22.54
CA PRO A 184 -10.86 14.27 -21.95
C PRO A 184 -10.98 15.12 -20.68
N CYS A 185 -9.90 15.25 -19.92
CA CYS A 185 -9.86 16.13 -18.77
C CYS A 185 -10.02 17.62 -19.18
N VAL A 186 -9.49 18.06 -20.33
CA VAL A 186 -9.74 19.42 -20.86
C VAL A 186 -11.17 19.56 -21.39
N TRP A 187 -11.71 18.54 -22.06
CA TRP A 187 -13.10 18.54 -22.52
C TRP A 187 -14.08 18.61 -21.36
N PHE A 188 -13.80 17.92 -20.26
CA PHE A 188 -14.58 18.00 -19.02
C PHE A 188 -14.67 19.44 -18.53
N SER A 189 -13.53 20.13 -18.35
CA SER A 189 -13.53 21.50 -17.84
C SER A 189 -14.34 22.44 -18.72
N ASN A 190 -14.19 22.33 -20.05
CA ASN A 190 -14.95 23.15 -21.00
C ASN A 190 -16.45 22.82 -20.95
N LEU A 191 -16.82 21.55 -20.85
CA LEU A 191 -18.21 21.13 -20.74
C LEU A 191 -18.85 21.60 -19.43
N ALA A 192 -18.11 21.56 -18.32
CA ALA A 192 -18.59 22.08 -17.03
C ALA A 192 -18.79 23.61 -17.06
N VAL A 193 -17.89 24.36 -17.70
CA VAL A 193 -18.07 25.81 -17.92
C VAL A 193 -19.25 26.08 -18.84
N LYS A 194 -19.43 25.29 -19.91
CA LYS A 194 -20.59 25.40 -20.80
C LYS A 194 -21.90 25.12 -20.04
N ALA A 195 -21.94 24.07 -19.25
CA ALA A 195 -23.08 23.71 -18.38
C ALA A 195 -23.47 24.86 -17.45
N ARG A 196 -22.48 25.50 -16.83
CA ARG A 196 -22.69 26.72 -16.04
C ARG A 196 -23.35 27.81 -16.87
N ASN A 197 -22.78 28.15 -18.03
CA ASN A 197 -23.25 29.26 -18.85
C ASN A 197 -24.68 29.02 -19.36
N GLU A 198 -25.08 27.76 -19.49
CA GLU A 198 -26.45 27.33 -19.82
C GLU A 198 -27.39 27.26 -18.61
N GLY A 199 -26.93 27.67 -17.42
CA GLY A 199 -27.72 27.65 -16.19
C GLY A 199 -27.90 26.27 -15.56
N ARG A 200 -27.17 25.23 -16.02
CA ARG A 200 -27.20 23.87 -15.45
C ARG A 200 -26.33 23.72 -14.21
N ILE A 201 -25.42 24.66 -13.96
CA ILE A 201 -24.66 24.74 -12.71
C ILE A 201 -24.86 26.14 -12.14
N ARG A 202 -25.48 26.21 -10.97
CA ARG A 202 -25.94 27.47 -10.37
C ARG A 202 -24.83 28.47 -10.09
N ASP A 203 -23.81 28.07 -9.31
CA ASP A 203 -22.85 29.01 -8.71
C ASP A 203 -21.40 28.71 -9.04
N SER A 204 -20.53 29.75 -9.07
CA SER A 204 -19.11 29.61 -9.46
C SER A 204 -18.35 28.74 -8.48
N VAL A 205 -18.80 28.75 -7.23
CA VAL A 205 -18.25 27.93 -6.16
C VAL A 205 -18.48 26.44 -6.46
N LEU A 206 -19.67 26.06 -6.91
CA LEU A 206 -19.99 24.66 -7.28
C LEU A 206 -19.17 24.21 -8.49
N LEU A 207 -19.07 25.05 -9.51
CA LEU A 207 -18.21 24.77 -10.66
C LEU A 207 -16.75 24.59 -10.24
N GLN A 208 -16.22 25.48 -9.40
CA GLN A 208 -14.84 25.38 -8.90
C GLN A 208 -14.63 24.09 -8.11
N GLY A 209 -15.60 23.68 -7.28
CA GLY A 209 -15.56 22.40 -6.58
C GLY A 209 -15.42 21.20 -7.53
N ILE A 210 -16.24 21.17 -8.59
CA ILE A 210 -16.15 20.13 -9.62
C ILE A 210 -14.78 20.15 -10.33
N LEU A 211 -14.28 21.33 -10.71
CA LEU A 211 -13.00 21.47 -11.40
C LEU A 211 -11.81 21.08 -10.50
N ASN A 212 -11.89 21.32 -9.20
CA ASN A 212 -10.87 20.90 -8.25
C ASN A 212 -10.78 19.38 -8.17
N GLU A 213 -11.91 18.69 -8.08
CA GLU A 213 -11.93 17.22 -8.07
C GLU A 213 -11.44 16.61 -9.40
N LEU A 214 -11.72 17.26 -10.53
CA LEU A 214 -11.12 16.91 -11.81
C LEU A 214 -9.59 17.06 -11.79
N ASN A 215 -9.06 18.16 -11.24
CA ASN A 215 -7.61 18.37 -11.12
C ASN A 215 -6.96 17.33 -10.21
N THR A 216 -7.64 16.90 -9.15
CA THR A 216 -7.23 15.76 -8.33
C THR A 216 -7.12 14.49 -9.19
N LEU A 217 -8.17 14.14 -9.95
CA LEU A 217 -8.15 12.98 -10.85
C LEU A 217 -7.02 13.08 -11.90
N ARG A 218 -6.83 14.27 -12.49
CA ARG A 218 -5.73 14.51 -13.44
C ARG A 218 -4.36 14.32 -12.79
N SER A 219 -4.20 14.73 -11.53
CA SER A 219 -2.96 14.53 -10.78
C SER A 219 -2.70 13.04 -10.51
N GLN A 220 -3.74 12.27 -10.19
CA GLN A 220 -3.66 10.81 -10.05
C GLN A 220 -3.19 10.14 -11.35
N CYS A 221 -3.80 10.48 -12.50
CA CYS A 221 -3.33 10.02 -13.80
C CYS A 221 -1.86 10.42 -14.08
N GLY A 222 -1.46 11.63 -13.66
CA GLY A 222 -0.09 12.11 -13.78
C GLY A 222 0.90 11.31 -12.94
N ARG A 223 0.51 10.89 -11.72
CA ARG A 223 1.33 10.04 -10.86
C ARG A 223 1.53 8.66 -11.48
N LEU A 224 0.48 8.05 -12.03
CA LEU A 224 0.60 6.78 -12.77
C LEU A 224 1.59 6.89 -13.93
N TYR A 225 1.47 7.94 -14.75
CA TYR A 225 2.41 8.21 -15.82
C TYR A 225 3.86 8.40 -15.31
N GLY A 226 4.02 9.08 -14.18
CA GLY A 226 5.32 9.30 -13.56
C GLY A 226 5.97 8.02 -13.06
N TYR A 227 5.20 7.11 -12.45
CA TYR A 227 5.72 5.81 -11.97
C TYR A 227 6.10 4.86 -13.12
N ASP A 228 5.31 4.87 -14.20
CA ASP A 228 5.58 4.10 -15.41
C ASP A 228 6.83 4.60 -16.15
N TRP A 229 6.94 5.93 -16.33
CA TRP A 229 8.10 6.53 -17.00
C TRP A 229 9.38 6.44 -16.16
N ILE A 230 9.29 6.79 -14.86
CA ILE A 230 10.43 6.84 -13.95
C ILE A 230 10.44 5.56 -13.10
N SER A 231 10.96 4.50 -13.69
CA SER A 231 11.28 3.24 -13.01
C SER A 231 12.35 3.40 -11.94
N ILE A 232 12.49 2.41 -11.05
CA ILE A 232 13.63 2.35 -10.13
C ILE A 232 14.92 2.31 -10.95
N PRO A 233 15.99 3.06 -10.58
CA PRO A 233 17.23 3.10 -11.35
C PRO A 233 17.76 1.69 -11.64
N LEU A 234 18.00 1.41 -12.93
CA LEU A 234 18.42 0.09 -13.38
C LEU A 234 19.65 -0.43 -12.62
N VAL A 235 20.62 0.44 -12.37
CA VAL A 235 21.83 0.10 -11.60
C VAL A 235 21.50 -0.43 -10.20
N TYR A 236 20.45 0.07 -9.56
CA TYR A 236 20.07 -0.38 -8.23
C TYR A 236 19.47 -1.78 -8.29
N THR A 237 18.56 -2.03 -9.24
CA THR A 237 18.03 -3.37 -9.51
C THR A 237 19.16 -4.36 -9.81
N GLN A 238 20.11 -3.98 -10.67
CA GLN A 238 21.27 -4.82 -11.02
C GLN A 238 22.15 -5.14 -9.80
N VAL A 239 22.45 -4.16 -8.95
CA VAL A 239 23.27 -4.38 -7.74
C VAL A 239 22.63 -5.41 -6.82
N VAL A 240 21.31 -5.34 -6.61
CA VAL A 240 20.58 -6.27 -5.75
C VAL A 240 20.59 -7.68 -6.37
N THR A 241 20.30 -7.80 -7.66
CA THR A 241 20.34 -9.08 -8.38
C THR A 241 21.74 -9.71 -8.33
N VAL A 242 22.79 -8.93 -8.59
CA VAL A 242 24.18 -9.40 -8.52
C VAL A 242 24.52 -9.90 -7.11
N ALA A 243 24.12 -9.17 -6.06
CA ALA A 243 24.39 -9.59 -4.69
C ALA A 243 23.73 -10.94 -4.35
N VAL A 244 22.46 -11.11 -4.71
CA VAL A 244 21.71 -12.36 -4.47
C VAL A 244 22.28 -13.51 -5.30
N TYR A 245 22.54 -13.29 -6.58
CA TYR A 245 23.03 -14.35 -7.47
C TYR A 245 24.47 -14.75 -7.15
N SER A 246 25.32 -13.80 -6.74
CA SER A 246 26.68 -14.10 -6.28
C SER A 246 26.66 -14.92 -4.99
N PHE A 247 25.74 -14.62 -4.07
CA PHE A 247 25.54 -15.45 -2.87
C PHE A 247 25.16 -16.88 -3.25
N PHE A 248 24.19 -17.08 -4.15
CA PHE A 248 23.81 -18.43 -4.56
C PHE A 248 24.86 -19.15 -5.40
N LEU A 249 25.66 -18.42 -6.18
CA LEU A 249 26.83 -18.98 -6.86
C LEU A 249 27.85 -19.51 -5.85
N ALA A 250 28.14 -18.74 -4.79
CA ALA A 250 28.99 -19.18 -3.70
C ALA A 250 28.39 -20.40 -2.98
N CYS A 251 27.07 -20.44 -2.75
CA CYS A 251 26.40 -21.59 -2.14
C CYS A 251 26.41 -22.86 -3.00
N LEU A 252 26.31 -22.75 -4.34
CA LEU A 252 26.30 -23.91 -5.24
C LEU A 252 27.56 -24.78 -5.11
N ILE A 253 28.70 -24.15 -4.81
CA ILE A 253 30.00 -24.82 -4.65
C ILE A 253 30.31 -24.98 -3.16
N GLY A 254 30.16 -23.92 -2.36
CA GLY A 254 30.57 -23.91 -0.96
C GLY A 254 29.71 -24.72 -0.01
N ARG A 255 28.46 -25.03 -0.38
CA ARG A 255 27.56 -25.86 0.44
C ARG A 255 27.47 -27.30 -0.06
N GLN A 256 28.44 -27.74 -0.86
CA GLN A 256 28.56 -29.15 -1.26
C GLN A 256 29.02 -29.98 -0.07
N PHE A 257 28.43 -31.17 0.10
CA PHE A 257 28.89 -32.12 1.10
C PHE A 257 30.23 -32.71 0.66
N LEU A 258 31.27 -32.45 1.44
CA LEU A 258 32.63 -32.95 1.22
C LEU A 258 32.79 -34.33 1.85
N ASP A 259 33.91 -34.99 1.52
CA ASP A 259 34.29 -36.29 2.09
C ASP A 259 34.41 -36.23 3.63
N PRO A 260 33.54 -36.91 4.39
CA PRO A 260 33.59 -36.92 5.86
C PRO A 260 34.89 -37.52 6.42
N GLU A 261 35.57 -38.41 5.68
CA GLU A 261 36.82 -39.03 6.12
C GLU A 261 37.97 -38.01 6.23
N LYS A 262 37.90 -36.91 5.45
CA LYS A 262 38.88 -35.81 5.52
C LYS A 262 38.70 -34.93 6.76
N ALA A 263 37.58 -35.07 7.49
CA ALA A 263 37.28 -34.37 8.73
C ALA A 263 37.49 -32.84 8.66
N TYR A 264 37.02 -32.22 7.56
CA TYR A 264 37.07 -30.76 7.44
C TYR A 264 36.14 -30.09 8.48
N PRO A 265 36.59 -29.05 9.19
CA PRO A 265 35.74 -28.33 10.14
C PRO A 265 34.44 -27.84 9.50
N GLY A 266 33.30 -28.14 10.11
CA GLY A 266 31.97 -27.79 9.61
C GLY A 266 31.42 -28.69 8.49
N HIS A 267 32.15 -29.73 8.07
CA HIS A 267 31.76 -30.66 7.00
C HIS A 267 31.92 -32.13 7.43
N GLU A 268 31.53 -32.44 8.68
CA GLU A 268 31.66 -33.77 9.28
C GLU A 268 30.52 -34.74 8.86
N LEU A 269 29.45 -34.20 8.29
CA LEU A 269 28.22 -34.95 7.97
C LEU A 269 27.86 -34.76 6.50
N ASP A 270 27.52 -35.88 5.84
CA ASP A 270 26.99 -35.89 4.48
C ASP A 270 25.52 -36.29 4.50
N LEU A 271 24.63 -35.33 4.23
CA LEU A 271 23.18 -35.56 4.15
C LEU A 271 22.68 -35.76 2.72
N PHE A 272 23.56 -35.65 1.72
CA PHE A 272 23.25 -35.58 0.28
C PHE A 272 22.38 -34.40 -0.15
N VAL A 273 21.29 -34.11 0.58
CA VAL A 273 20.34 -33.01 0.33
C VAL A 273 20.62 -31.84 1.28
N PRO A 274 20.95 -30.64 0.78
CA PRO A 274 21.32 -29.50 1.62
C PRO A 274 20.08 -28.74 2.11
N VAL A 275 19.30 -29.35 3.02
CA VAL A 275 18.00 -28.85 3.49
C VAL A 275 18.02 -27.36 3.86
N PHE A 276 18.96 -26.93 4.69
CA PHE A 276 19.04 -25.54 5.13
C PHE A 276 19.48 -24.56 4.03
N THR A 277 20.29 -25.01 3.07
CA THR A 277 20.63 -24.20 1.89
C THR A 277 19.40 -24.00 0.99
N PHE A 278 18.56 -25.03 0.83
CA PHE A 278 17.29 -24.88 0.12
C PHE A 278 16.32 -23.95 0.85
N LEU A 279 16.24 -24.01 2.19
CA LEU A 279 15.46 -23.04 2.97
C LEU A 279 16.00 -21.61 2.83
N GLN A 280 17.32 -21.42 2.83
CA GLN A 280 17.94 -20.13 2.54
C GLN A 280 17.64 -19.65 1.11
N PHE A 281 17.56 -20.56 0.14
CA PHE A 281 17.13 -20.25 -1.21
C PHE A 281 15.71 -19.69 -1.22
N PHE A 282 14.75 -20.40 -0.61
CA PHE A 282 13.38 -19.89 -0.47
C PHE A 282 13.34 -18.52 0.21
N PHE A 283 14.15 -18.31 1.25
CA PHE A 283 14.20 -17.02 1.93
C PHE A 283 14.72 -15.89 1.04
N TYR A 284 15.97 -15.98 0.54
CA TYR A 284 16.60 -14.88 -0.19
C TYR A 284 16.06 -14.70 -1.62
N ALA A 285 15.86 -15.80 -2.36
CA ALA A 285 15.29 -15.72 -3.70
C ALA A 285 13.81 -15.33 -3.63
N GLY A 286 13.07 -15.83 -2.64
CA GLY A 286 11.68 -15.45 -2.43
C GLY A 286 11.52 -13.98 -2.04
N TRP A 287 12.41 -13.47 -1.19
CA TRP A 287 12.39 -12.05 -0.83
C TRP A 287 12.75 -11.16 -2.03
N LEU A 288 13.65 -11.59 -2.92
CA LEU A 288 13.87 -10.93 -4.21
C LEU A 288 12.62 -10.99 -5.11
N LYS A 289 11.93 -12.14 -5.16
CA LYS A 289 10.68 -12.30 -5.93
C LYS A 289 9.57 -11.37 -5.47
N VAL A 290 9.49 -11.02 -4.19
CA VAL A 290 8.57 -9.98 -3.71
C VAL A 290 8.82 -8.66 -4.44
N ALA A 291 10.08 -8.25 -4.61
CA ALA A 291 10.38 -7.06 -5.39
C ALA A 291 10.10 -7.25 -6.89
N GLU A 292 10.48 -8.39 -7.47
CA GLU A 292 10.25 -8.66 -8.91
C GLU A 292 8.77 -8.61 -9.29
N GLN A 293 7.89 -9.13 -8.42
CA GLN A 293 6.44 -9.09 -8.66
C GLN A 293 5.86 -7.67 -8.47
N LEU A 294 6.29 -6.96 -7.43
CA LEU A 294 5.69 -5.66 -7.08
C LEU A 294 6.29 -4.47 -7.85
N ILE A 295 7.39 -4.66 -8.60
CA ILE A 295 8.07 -3.59 -9.34
C ILE A 295 7.17 -2.96 -10.41
N ASN A 296 6.31 -3.77 -11.05
CA ASN A 296 5.29 -3.34 -11.99
C ASN A 296 3.94 -4.01 -11.66
N PRO A 297 3.12 -3.41 -10.79
CA PRO A 297 1.85 -4.00 -10.36
C PRO A 297 0.71 -3.87 -11.37
N PHE A 298 1.00 -3.40 -12.59
CA PHE A 298 0.05 -3.23 -13.68
C PHE A 298 0.18 -4.31 -14.76
N GLY A 299 0.88 -5.40 -14.44
CA GLY A 299 1.06 -6.57 -15.28
C GLY A 299 -0.13 -7.53 -15.26
N GLU A 300 0.18 -8.83 -15.26
CA GLU A 300 -0.77 -9.94 -15.28
C GLU A 300 -0.39 -11.04 -14.27
N ASP A 301 0.48 -10.73 -13.29
CA ASP A 301 0.79 -11.64 -12.20
C ASP A 301 -0.43 -11.82 -11.28
N ASP A 302 -0.47 -12.94 -10.54
CA ASP A 302 -1.62 -13.31 -9.69
C ASP A 302 -2.04 -12.23 -8.69
N ASP A 303 -1.10 -11.35 -8.28
CA ASP A 303 -1.28 -10.32 -7.25
C ASP A 303 -1.20 -8.87 -7.79
N ASP A 304 -1.04 -8.72 -9.11
CA ASP A 304 -1.12 -7.42 -9.81
C ASP A 304 -2.53 -6.85 -9.72
N PHE A 305 -2.68 -5.53 -9.85
CA PHE A 305 -3.96 -4.86 -9.66
C PHE A 305 -5.02 -5.27 -10.71
N GLU A 306 -6.26 -5.55 -10.26
CA GLU A 306 -7.42 -5.85 -11.11
C GLU A 306 -7.95 -4.57 -11.81
N THR A 307 -7.14 -3.98 -12.69
CA THR A 307 -7.43 -2.72 -13.36
C THR A 307 -8.62 -2.80 -14.32
N ASN A 308 -8.83 -3.94 -14.99
CA ASN A 308 -9.99 -4.13 -15.85
C ASN A 308 -11.32 -4.12 -15.07
N TRP A 309 -11.35 -4.79 -13.91
CA TRP A 309 -12.51 -4.75 -13.03
C TRP A 309 -12.78 -3.33 -12.50
N LEU A 310 -11.72 -2.60 -12.13
CA LEU A 310 -11.84 -1.21 -11.70
C LEU A 310 -12.48 -0.34 -12.79
N ILE A 311 -12.10 -0.50 -14.05
CA ILE A 311 -12.70 0.21 -15.19
C ILE A 311 -14.21 -0.10 -15.27
N ASP A 312 -14.59 -1.37 -15.19
CA ASP A 312 -15.99 -1.80 -15.33
C ASP A 312 -16.85 -1.33 -14.16
N ARG A 313 -16.35 -1.49 -12.93
CA ARG A 313 -16.98 -0.96 -11.71
C ARG A 313 -17.17 0.55 -11.83
N ASN A 314 -16.12 1.27 -12.21
CA ASN A 314 -16.17 2.72 -12.29
C ASN A 314 -17.15 3.19 -13.36
N LEU A 315 -17.19 2.53 -14.52
CA LEU A 315 -18.16 2.85 -15.56
C LEU A 315 -19.60 2.65 -15.09
N GLN A 316 -19.90 1.53 -14.44
CA GLN A 316 -21.24 1.22 -13.94
C GLN A 316 -21.68 2.18 -12.83
N VAL A 317 -20.87 2.30 -11.78
CA VAL A 317 -21.21 3.10 -10.59
C VAL A 317 -21.31 4.59 -10.94
N SER A 318 -20.37 5.10 -11.73
CA SER A 318 -20.36 6.53 -12.08
C SER A 318 -21.57 6.94 -12.92
N LEU A 319 -21.97 6.13 -13.89
CA LEU A 319 -23.12 6.43 -14.72
C LEU A 319 -24.42 6.28 -13.94
N MET A 320 -24.52 5.26 -13.07
CA MET A 320 -25.69 5.04 -12.22
C MET A 320 -25.94 6.22 -11.28
N ALA A 321 -24.90 6.67 -10.59
CA ALA A 321 -25.03 7.69 -9.56
C ALA A 321 -25.38 9.09 -10.10
N VAL A 322 -24.99 9.41 -11.34
CA VAL A 322 -25.29 10.71 -11.94
C VAL A 322 -26.55 10.70 -12.82
N ASP A 323 -27.18 9.55 -13.01
CA ASP A 323 -28.36 9.39 -13.84
C ASP A 323 -29.54 8.94 -12.99
N GLU A 324 -29.62 7.66 -12.65
CA GLU A 324 -30.71 7.08 -11.87
C GLU A 324 -30.83 7.68 -10.46
N MET A 325 -29.72 8.11 -9.86
CA MET A 325 -29.72 8.68 -8.49
C MET A 325 -29.76 10.23 -8.47
N HIS A 326 -29.87 10.90 -9.62
CA HIS A 326 -29.90 12.37 -9.66
C HIS A 326 -31.18 12.91 -9.02
N GLN A 327 -31.05 13.63 -7.90
CA GLN A 327 -32.18 14.18 -7.13
C GLN A 327 -33.23 13.13 -6.73
N ASP A 328 -32.87 11.85 -6.76
CA ASP A 328 -33.70 10.74 -6.32
C ASP A 328 -33.31 10.37 -4.88
N LEU A 329 -34.15 10.75 -3.93
CA LEU A 329 -33.96 10.49 -2.50
C LEU A 329 -35.09 9.60 -1.97
N PRO A 330 -34.81 8.73 -0.98
CA PRO A 330 -35.88 8.06 -0.25
C PRO A 330 -36.75 9.09 0.48
N ILE A 331 -37.98 8.67 0.82
CA ILE A 331 -38.93 9.50 1.57
C ILE A 331 -38.30 9.90 2.91
N LEU A 332 -38.40 11.19 3.25
CA LEU A 332 -37.92 11.69 4.54
C LEU A 332 -38.80 11.17 5.66
N GLU A 333 -38.19 10.39 6.56
CA GLU A 333 -38.84 9.84 7.74
C GLU A 333 -38.12 10.33 9.00
N LYS A 334 -38.85 10.39 10.11
CA LYS A 334 -38.22 10.52 11.43
C LYS A 334 -37.48 9.23 11.72
N ASP A 335 -36.22 9.32 12.10
CA ASP A 335 -35.45 8.14 12.45
C ASP A 335 -35.96 7.48 13.75
N LEU A 336 -35.52 6.24 14.00
CA LEU A 336 -35.94 5.44 15.15
C LEU A 336 -35.63 6.12 16.50
N TYR A 337 -34.64 7.01 16.54
CA TYR A 337 -34.16 7.68 17.73
C TYR A 337 -34.54 9.17 17.77
N TRP A 338 -35.56 9.59 17.00
CA TRP A 338 -35.93 11.00 16.84
C TRP A 338 -36.12 11.80 18.14
N ASN A 339 -36.64 11.16 19.19
CA ASN A 339 -36.83 11.77 20.52
C ASN A 339 -35.89 11.19 21.60
N GLU A 340 -34.91 10.37 21.23
CA GLU A 340 -33.96 9.74 22.14
C GLU A 340 -32.63 10.51 22.09
N PRO A 341 -32.27 11.27 23.14
CA PRO A 341 -31.02 12.04 23.16
C PRO A 341 -29.78 11.14 23.22
N ASP A 342 -29.87 9.96 23.83
CA ASP A 342 -28.75 9.05 24.06
C ASP A 342 -29.00 7.69 23.37
N PRO A 343 -28.97 7.62 22.02
CA PRO A 343 -29.32 6.41 21.29
C PRO A 343 -28.42 5.22 21.66
N GLN A 344 -29.06 4.07 21.89
CA GLN A 344 -28.38 2.81 22.19
C GLN A 344 -28.69 1.76 21.11
N PRO A 345 -27.95 1.76 19.98
CA PRO A 345 -28.12 0.74 18.95
C PRO A 345 -28.02 -0.68 19.53
N PRO A 346 -28.91 -1.61 19.12
CA PRO A 346 -28.89 -2.97 19.62
C PRO A 346 -27.65 -3.72 19.14
N TYR A 347 -27.14 -4.62 19.98
CA TYR A 347 -26.05 -5.54 19.65
C TYR A 347 -26.63 -6.94 19.43
N THR A 348 -26.06 -7.68 18.48
CA THR A 348 -26.35 -9.10 18.33
C THR A 348 -25.76 -9.88 19.50
N ALA A 349 -26.25 -11.10 19.75
CA ALA A 349 -25.71 -11.96 20.80
C ALA A 349 -24.19 -12.18 20.68
N ALA A 350 -23.67 -12.31 19.45
CA ALA A 350 -22.24 -12.52 19.18
C ALA A 350 -21.38 -11.27 19.40
N THR A 351 -21.96 -10.07 19.39
CA THR A 351 -21.20 -8.81 19.52
C THR A 351 -21.48 -8.06 20.82
N ALA A 352 -22.34 -8.60 21.69
CA ALA A 352 -22.70 -7.98 22.96
C ALA A 352 -21.47 -7.70 23.85
N GLU A 353 -20.45 -8.56 23.81
CA GLU A 353 -19.18 -8.39 24.53
C GLU A 353 -18.32 -7.20 24.04
N TYR A 354 -18.61 -6.67 22.85
CA TYR A 354 -17.96 -5.50 22.28
C TYR A 354 -18.66 -4.19 22.63
N LYS A 355 -19.79 -4.23 23.34
CA LYS A 355 -20.37 -3.02 23.93
C LYS A 355 -19.48 -2.57 25.10
N ARG A 356 -18.66 -1.55 24.86
CA ARG A 356 -17.70 -0.99 25.82
C ARG A 356 -18.16 0.37 26.35
N PRO A 357 -17.71 0.78 27.54
CA PRO A 357 -17.89 2.16 27.99
C PRO A 357 -17.15 3.14 27.06
N SER A 358 -17.58 4.40 27.06
CA SER A 358 -16.89 5.46 26.33
C SER A 358 -15.46 5.60 26.84
N PHE A 359 -14.49 5.60 25.92
CA PHE A 359 -13.12 5.92 26.26
C PHE A 359 -12.97 7.44 26.38
N LEU A 360 -12.93 7.94 27.62
CA LEU A 360 -12.82 9.38 27.88
C LEU A 360 -11.38 9.89 27.69
N GLY A 361 -10.39 9.05 28.00
CA GLY A 361 -8.97 9.38 27.89
C GLY A 361 -8.17 8.82 29.07
N SER A 362 -6.87 8.61 28.88
CA SER A 362 -6.02 7.97 29.91
C SER A 362 -5.84 8.82 31.17
N THR A 363 -6.08 10.13 31.09
CA THR A 363 -5.87 11.08 32.19
C THR A 363 -7.05 11.17 33.15
N PHE A 364 -8.23 10.64 32.80
CA PHE A 364 -9.42 10.75 33.64
C PHE A 364 -9.37 9.88 34.91
N ASP A 365 -8.41 8.94 34.98
CA ASP A 365 -8.07 8.21 36.21
C ASP A 365 -7.16 9.02 37.16
N ILE A 366 -6.63 10.16 36.71
CA ILE A 366 -5.77 11.02 37.55
C ILE A 366 -6.64 11.70 38.60
N SER A 367 -6.61 11.15 39.81
CA SER A 367 -7.21 11.75 40.98
C SER A 367 -6.24 12.77 41.59
N MET A 368 -6.48 14.07 41.39
CA MET A 368 -5.72 15.15 42.03
C MET A 368 -6.34 15.54 43.38
N GLN A 369 -5.50 15.92 44.35
CA GLN A 369 -6.01 16.52 45.60
C GLN A 369 -6.64 17.89 45.30
N LYS A 370 -7.66 18.30 46.06
CA LYS A 370 -8.41 19.56 45.79
C LYS A 370 -7.49 20.78 45.74
N GLU A 371 -6.48 20.79 46.58
CA GLU A 371 -5.48 21.84 46.69
C GLU A 371 -4.57 21.93 45.45
N GLU A 372 -4.36 20.82 44.74
CA GLU A 372 -3.61 20.77 43.49
C GLU A 372 -4.49 21.07 42.25
N MET A 373 -5.82 21.02 42.42
CA MET A 373 -6.78 21.40 41.38
C MET A 373 -7.05 22.91 41.32
N GLU A 374 -6.70 23.65 42.37
CA GLU A 374 -6.86 25.10 42.39
C GLU A 374 -5.86 25.76 41.43
N PHE A 375 -6.36 26.65 40.56
CA PHE A 375 -5.49 27.47 39.73
C PHE A 375 -4.61 28.34 40.63
N GLN A 376 -3.30 28.29 40.43
CA GLN A 376 -2.40 29.19 41.14
C GLN A 376 -2.82 30.64 40.85
N PRO A 377 -2.95 31.49 41.88
CA PRO A 377 -3.22 32.91 41.67
C PRO A 377 -2.17 33.47 40.71
N LEU A 378 -2.61 34.15 39.65
CA LEU A 378 -1.73 34.95 38.83
C LEU A 378 -1.12 36.04 39.73
N GLU A 379 0.15 35.88 40.13
CA GLU A 379 0.89 36.98 40.71
C GLU A 379 0.89 38.10 39.66
N GLN A 380 0.28 39.24 40.01
CA GLN A 380 0.46 40.46 39.24
C GLN A 380 1.96 40.75 39.27
N ILE A 381 2.65 40.46 38.17
CA ILE A 381 4.00 40.95 37.93
C ILE A 381 3.87 42.46 37.99
N LYS A 382 4.25 43.06 39.14
CA LYS A 382 4.36 44.50 39.26
C LYS A 382 5.43 44.93 38.26
N GLU A 383 5.01 45.64 37.22
CA GLU A 383 5.87 46.13 36.14
C GLU A 383 6.91 47.18 36.60
N ASN A 384 7.17 47.34 37.91
CA ASN A 384 8.06 48.36 38.47
C ASN A 384 8.69 47.95 39.83
N GLU A 385 9.28 46.75 39.95
CA GLU A 385 10.24 46.48 41.02
C GLU A 385 11.57 46.01 40.40
N GLU A 386 12.65 46.71 40.73
CA GLU A 386 14.01 46.49 40.25
C GLU A 386 14.45 45.04 40.48
N ALA A 387 15.03 44.44 39.44
CA ALA A 387 15.54 43.08 39.42
C ALA A 387 16.68 42.87 40.43
N ASN A 388 16.35 42.47 41.66
CA ASN A 388 17.30 41.85 42.58
C ASN A 388 17.32 40.34 42.30
N HIS A 389 18.21 39.95 41.38
CA HIS A 389 18.56 38.55 41.15
C HIS A 389 19.07 37.89 42.44
N SER A 390 18.25 37.04 43.04
CA SER A 390 18.72 35.94 43.90
C SER A 390 17.98 34.67 43.52
N THR A 391 18.59 33.90 42.63
CA THR A 391 18.18 32.58 42.17
C THR A 391 18.15 31.59 43.33
N PRO A 392 17.04 30.90 43.64
CA PRO A 392 17.07 29.75 44.54
C PRO A 392 17.42 28.50 43.73
N LEU A 393 18.70 28.34 43.42
CA LEU A 393 19.27 27.15 42.76
C LEU A 393 19.41 25.93 43.72
N LEU A 394 18.73 25.94 44.88
CA LEU A 394 18.92 24.96 45.96
C LEU A 394 17.68 24.11 46.31
N GLY A 395 16.61 24.16 45.49
CA GLY A 395 15.45 23.26 45.65
C GLY A 395 15.53 21.97 44.81
N HIS A 396 16.35 21.94 43.77
CA HIS A 396 16.31 20.89 42.76
C HIS A 396 17.21 19.68 43.00
N LEU A 397 18.08 19.71 44.02
CA LEU A 397 18.98 18.59 44.36
C LEU A 397 18.38 17.59 45.37
N GLY A 398 17.33 17.96 46.11
CA GLY A 398 16.68 17.06 47.08
C GLY A 398 15.74 16.03 46.46
N ARG A 399 15.16 16.32 45.28
CA ARG A 399 14.24 15.42 44.57
C ARG A 399 14.93 14.32 43.76
N LEU A 400 16.25 14.38 43.65
CA LEU A 400 17.08 13.40 42.90
C LEU A 400 17.56 12.23 43.79
N LEU A 401 17.33 12.29 45.11
CA LEU A 401 17.82 11.28 46.07
C LEU A 401 16.74 10.49 46.82
N GLY A 402 15.48 10.50 46.37
CA GLY A 402 14.49 9.49 46.78
C GLY A 402 14.32 9.30 48.29
N VAL A 403 14.34 10.37 49.09
CA VAL A 403 14.11 10.28 50.54
C VAL A 403 12.63 10.58 50.83
N GLN A 404 11.90 9.54 51.23
CA GLN A 404 10.58 9.67 51.84
C GLN A 404 10.69 10.39 53.19
N SER A 405 9.85 11.40 53.41
CA SER A 405 9.62 12.01 54.72
C SER A 405 8.20 11.69 55.23
N PRO A 406 7.98 11.69 56.57
CA PRO A 406 7.08 10.75 57.22
C PRO A 406 5.61 11.13 57.20
N SER A 407 4.79 10.08 57.34
CA SER A 407 3.35 10.05 57.51
C SER A 407 2.75 11.20 58.32
N PHE A 408 1.84 11.95 57.71
CA PHE A 408 0.78 12.67 58.41
C PHE A 408 -0.57 12.07 58.03
N SER A 409 -1.26 11.55 59.04
CA SER A 409 -2.65 11.10 58.95
C SER A 409 -3.58 12.29 58.77
N ARG A 410 -4.48 12.24 57.77
CA ARG A 410 -5.74 13.00 57.80
C ARG A 410 -6.77 12.47 56.80
N SER A 411 -8.01 12.62 57.25
CA SER A 411 -9.27 12.00 56.86
C SER A 411 -9.56 11.90 55.35
N SER A 412 -9.97 10.69 54.95
CA SER A 412 -10.62 10.42 53.68
C SER A 412 -11.98 11.13 53.56
N SER A 413 -12.11 12.05 52.61
CA SER A 413 -13.39 12.22 51.93
C SER A 413 -13.15 12.05 50.43
N ARG A 414 -13.26 10.79 49.98
CA ARG A 414 -13.29 10.43 48.56
C ARG A 414 -14.65 10.87 48.03
N MET A 415 -14.66 11.84 47.12
CA MET A 415 -15.86 12.15 46.36
C MET A 415 -15.67 11.51 44.98
N ASN A 416 -16.36 10.39 44.76
CA ASN A 416 -16.49 9.82 43.43
C ASN A 416 -17.44 10.73 42.65
N LEU A 417 -16.93 11.40 41.62
CA LEU A 417 -17.77 12.02 40.61
C LEU A 417 -18.16 10.90 39.63
N LEU A 418 -19.39 10.42 39.76
CA LEU A 418 -20.08 9.65 38.73
C LEU A 418 -20.79 10.61 37.78
#